data_AF-A0A2N1WJ57-F1
#
_entry.id   AF-A0A2N1WJ57-F1
#
_cell.length_a   1.000
_cell.length_b   1.000
_cell.length_c   1.000
_cell.angle_alpha   90.00
_cell.angle_beta   90.00
_cell.angle_gamma   90.00
#
_symmetry.space_group_name_H-M   'P 1'
#
loop_
_entity.id
_entity.type
_entity.pdbx_description
1 polymer ?
#
loop_
_entity_poly.entity_id
_entity_poly.type
_entity_poly.pdbx_seq_one_letter_code
_entity_poly.pdbx_strand_id
1 'polypeptide(L)'
;MKDLYFSELRRFRLLALVFAVANLLLLMFFNRLEDLLQSGTLHGVFLFIYILIGLGLAIMQVGAYRKPSQWAWLIHRPLATSRIFTAMALSAFTVLGVVIALPLLLVLVGTDINSTRVVDVRHYFYIVHLLAFAMMAWMAGAHACVSRSRFVIAVLFAPLLLALHMVSVFALLIPVGLALAWLTWITLKSFRANREAPIRGTGTLLLSALPLQIGLFLLCIVVVRFVLVSGGILVGTDPLNTDYPPKGGLIETERSEPSEEIAWGLSESDDPRAESWQTQMPLLEPLRFGPWLKRFPVRHQFSSLNLPGGWYEKEHETSWTFSHDRMLFLGRNPESGAAKGVFGRDGAGDDTPFEHVPVVAEHGDLLTRNAFYGIDADTQEMVLRYRLRDDETFTGLPQREFGRIMLLTNQRLIVLREDLRAAASTPPLLADWEIELPRGPQHLQSVTVAQLMNGWLTSFVYGNGMRQIGLSQFSEVVSPWQQV
;
A
#
# COMPACT_ATOMS: atom_id res chain seq x y z
N MET A 1 -31.22 24.72 12.82
CA MET A 1 -29.99 23.93 12.57
C MET A 1 -29.89 22.77 13.56
N LYS A 2 -29.90 23.03 14.87
CA LYS A 2 -29.86 22.00 15.93
C LYS A 2 -30.95 20.94 15.78
N ASP A 3 -32.21 21.34 15.55
CA ASP A 3 -33.32 20.38 15.45
C ASP A 3 -33.18 19.42 14.26
N LEU A 4 -32.70 19.93 13.12
CA LEU A 4 -32.46 19.10 11.93
C LEU A 4 -31.35 18.08 12.21
N TYR A 5 -30.22 18.53 12.78
CA TYR A 5 -29.13 17.66 13.18
C TYR A 5 -29.60 16.54 14.14
N PHE A 6 -30.30 16.89 15.22
CA PHE A 6 -30.80 15.88 16.17
C PHE A 6 -31.88 14.96 15.59
N SER A 7 -32.69 15.44 14.64
CA SER A 7 -33.66 14.61 13.94
C SER A 7 -32.98 13.54 13.07
N GLU A 8 -31.92 13.91 12.36
CA GLU A 8 -31.12 12.98 11.55
C GLU A 8 -30.39 11.95 12.41
N LEU A 9 -29.81 12.37 13.54
CA LEU A 9 -29.21 11.43 14.49
C LEU A 9 -30.23 10.45 15.05
N ARG A 10 -31.42 10.93 15.43
CA ARG A 10 -32.50 10.04 15.91
C ARG A 10 -32.94 9.05 14.84
N ARG A 11 -32.97 9.47 13.57
CA ARG A 11 -33.33 8.60 12.44
C ARG A 11 -32.37 7.43 12.28
N PHE A 12 -31.06 7.68 12.41
CA PHE A 12 -30.04 6.64 12.20
C PHE A 12 -29.54 5.97 13.47
N ARG A 13 -30.01 6.37 14.66
CA ARG A 13 -29.49 5.91 15.97
C ARG A 13 -29.38 4.39 16.09
N LEU A 14 -30.46 3.66 15.80
CA LEU A 14 -30.48 2.21 15.97
C LEU A 14 -29.53 1.52 14.98
N LEU A 15 -29.58 1.93 13.70
CA LEU A 15 -28.70 1.41 12.67
C LEU A 15 -27.24 1.69 13.02
N ALA A 16 -26.91 2.92 13.42
CA ALA A 16 -25.56 3.30 13.82
C ALA A 16 -25.04 2.44 14.97
N LEU A 17 -25.87 2.16 15.99
CA LEU A 17 -25.48 1.32 17.12
C LEU A 17 -25.24 -0.13 16.69
N VAL A 18 -26.14 -0.72 15.90
CA VAL A 18 -25.99 -2.10 15.40
C VAL A 18 -24.72 -2.24 14.55
N PHE A 19 -24.48 -1.32 13.62
CA PHE A 19 -23.27 -1.33 12.79
C PHE A 19 -22.00 -1.06 13.62
N ALA A 20 -22.04 -0.19 14.62
CA ALA A 20 -20.90 0.05 15.50
C ALA A 20 -20.52 -1.19 16.32
N VAL A 21 -21.51 -1.90 16.87
CA VAL A 21 -21.28 -3.16 17.60
C VAL A 21 -20.76 -4.25 16.66
N ALA A 22 -21.36 -4.40 15.48
CA ALA A 22 -20.89 -5.36 14.49
C ALA A 22 -19.44 -5.07 14.05
N ASN A 23 -19.11 -3.80 13.78
CA ASN A 23 -17.75 -3.39 13.43
C ASN A 23 -16.77 -3.64 14.58
N LEU A 24 -17.16 -3.33 15.83
CA LEU A 24 -16.33 -3.60 17.01
C LEU A 24 -16.01 -5.10 17.15
N LEU A 25 -17.02 -5.97 17.04
CA LEU A 25 -16.84 -7.41 17.11
C LEU A 25 -15.94 -7.93 15.98
N LEU A 26 -16.12 -7.41 14.76
CA LEU A 26 -15.29 -7.76 13.62
C LEU A 26 -13.82 -7.36 13.84
N LEU A 27 -13.58 -6.14 14.32
CA LEU A 27 -12.24 -5.64 14.63
C LEU A 27 -11.59 -6.46 15.75
N MET A 28 -12.33 -6.78 16.81
CA MET A 28 -11.82 -7.64 17.89
C MET A 28 -11.46 -9.05 17.39
N PHE A 29 -12.27 -9.62 16.50
CA PHE A 29 -12.00 -10.91 15.88
C PHE A 29 -10.71 -10.89 15.06
N PHE A 30 -10.56 -9.92 14.15
CA PHE A 30 -9.34 -9.82 13.35
C PHE A 30 -8.10 -9.50 14.17
N ASN A 31 -8.22 -8.64 15.19
CA ASN A 31 -7.13 -8.32 16.10
C ASN A 31 -6.67 -9.53 16.94
N ARG A 32 -7.52 -10.56 17.05
CA ARG A 32 -7.17 -11.84 17.68
C ARG A 32 -6.48 -12.80 16.70
N LEU A 33 -6.85 -12.78 15.42
CA LEU A 33 -6.24 -13.62 14.38
C LEU A 33 -4.84 -13.16 13.99
N GLU A 34 -4.65 -11.85 13.84
CA GLU A 34 -3.41 -11.25 13.38
C GLU A 34 -3.17 -9.92 14.12
N ASP A 35 -1.95 -9.40 14.07
CA ASP A 35 -1.66 -8.05 14.53
C ASP A 35 -2.23 -7.04 13.54
N LEU A 36 -3.50 -6.64 13.76
CA LEU A 36 -4.25 -5.77 12.86
C LEU A 36 -3.51 -4.47 12.54
N LEU A 37 -2.76 -3.92 13.52
CA LEU A 37 -2.03 -2.66 13.39
C LEU A 37 -0.86 -2.75 12.40
N GLN A 38 -0.35 -3.96 12.15
CA GLN A 38 0.79 -4.18 11.26
C GLN A 38 0.37 -4.76 9.90
N SER A 39 -0.88 -5.20 9.73
CA SER A 39 -1.36 -5.85 8.51
C SER A 39 -1.80 -4.86 7.42
N GLY A 40 -0.93 -4.63 6.42
CA GLY A 40 -1.19 -3.70 5.32
C GLY A 40 -2.41 -4.09 4.46
N THR A 41 -2.59 -5.38 4.19
CA THR A 41 -3.68 -5.91 3.36
C THR A 41 -5.05 -5.66 4.01
N LEU A 42 -5.19 -5.94 5.31
CA LEU A 42 -6.46 -5.74 6.02
C LEU A 42 -6.85 -4.26 6.08
N HIS A 43 -5.89 -3.35 6.24
CA HIS A 43 -6.13 -1.91 6.20
C HIS A 43 -6.79 -1.45 4.88
N GLY A 44 -6.36 -2.02 3.75
CA GLY A 44 -6.96 -1.73 2.44
C GLY A 44 -8.41 -2.21 2.33
N VAL A 45 -8.70 -3.41 2.85
CA VAL A 45 -10.06 -3.99 2.87
C VAL A 45 -10.99 -3.16 3.74
N PHE A 46 -10.56 -2.78 4.95
CA PHE A 46 -11.36 -1.94 5.85
C PHE A 46 -11.63 -0.56 5.25
N LEU A 47 -10.63 0.08 4.64
CA LEU A 47 -10.80 1.34 3.93
C LEU A 47 -11.90 1.23 2.85
N PHE A 48 -11.87 0.17 2.04
CA PHE A 48 -12.88 -0.05 1.01
C PHE A 48 -14.29 -0.22 1.61
N ILE A 49 -14.44 -1.03 2.66
CA ILE A 49 -15.71 -1.23 3.36
C ILE A 49 -16.24 0.10 3.92
N TYR A 50 -15.39 0.90 4.57
CA TYR A 50 -15.78 2.17 5.16
C TYR A 50 -16.16 3.24 4.13
N ILE A 51 -15.52 3.24 2.96
CA ILE A 51 -15.94 4.05 1.81
C ILE A 51 -17.36 3.65 1.36
N LEU A 52 -17.65 2.35 1.25
CA LEU A 52 -18.98 1.86 0.88
C LEU A 52 -20.04 2.24 1.93
N ILE A 53 -19.71 2.17 3.22
CA ILE A 53 -20.60 2.61 4.31
C ILE A 53 -20.88 4.12 4.20
N GLY A 54 -19.86 4.94 3.96
CA GLY A 54 -20.02 6.39 3.75
C GLY A 54 -20.93 6.72 2.56
N LEU A 55 -20.72 6.04 1.44
CA LEU A 55 -21.54 6.17 0.24
C LEU A 55 -22.99 5.70 0.49
N GLY A 56 -23.17 4.54 1.11
CA GLY A 56 -24.48 3.99 1.47
C GLY A 56 -25.26 4.92 2.40
N LEU A 57 -24.58 5.51 3.40
CA LEU A 57 -25.18 6.51 4.28
C LEU A 57 -25.64 7.74 3.49
N ALA A 58 -24.86 8.24 2.54
CA ALA A 58 -25.28 9.38 1.72
C ALA A 58 -26.51 9.06 0.87
N ILE A 59 -26.59 7.87 0.28
CA ILE A 59 -27.75 7.43 -0.50
C ILE A 59 -28.99 7.34 0.39
N MET A 60 -28.88 6.73 1.58
CA MET A 60 -30.01 6.66 2.51
C MET A 60 -30.39 8.04 3.05
N GLN A 61 -29.41 8.89 3.32
CA GLN A 61 -29.63 10.16 3.99
C GLN A 61 -30.13 11.25 3.05
N VAL A 62 -29.44 11.47 1.94
CA VAL A 62 -29.74 12.51 0.95
C VAL A 62 -30.70 12.00 -0.12
N GLY A 63 -30.60 10.72 -0.48
CA GLY A 63 -31.49 10.08 -1.46
C GLY A 63 -32.94 10.04 -1.02
N ALA A 64 -33.23 9.97 0.29
CA ALA A 64 -34.59 10.11 0.82
C ALA A 64 -35.24 11.42 0.33
N TYR A 65 -34.49 12.52 0.33
CA TYR A 65 -34.94 13.84 -0.13
C TYR A 65 -34.96 14.01 -1.66
N ARG A 66 -34.90 12.93 -2.44
CA ARG A 66 -35.15 13.01 -3.90
C ARG A 66 -36.63 13.19 -4.24
N LYS A 67 -37.54 12.79 -3.35
CA LYS A 67 -38.99 12.99 -3.57
C LYS A 67 -39.29 14.49 -3.59
N PRO A 68 -39.93 15.04 -4.65
CA PRO A 68 -40.17 16.47 -4.78
C PRO A 68 -40.88 17.09 -3.58
N SER A 69 -41.84 16.38 -2.97
CA SER A 69 -42.55 16.82 -1.77
C SER A 69 -41.63 16.97 -0.54
N GLN A 70 -40.71 16.04 -0.34
CA GLN A 70 -39.76 16.06 0.78
C GLN A 70 -38.64 17.07 0.55
N TRP A 71 -38.19 17.25 -0.70
CA TRP A 71 -37.22 18.27 -1.09
C TRP A 71 -37.79 19.67 -0.91
N ALA A 72 -39.02 19.92 -1.38
CA ALA A 72 -39.72 21.18 -1.22
C ALA A 72 -39.88 21.50 0.27
N TRP A 73 -40.34 20.55 1.07
CA TRP A 73 -40.46 20.74 2.52
C TRP A 73 -39.12 21.06 3.19
N LEU A 74 -38.03 20.43 2.77
CA LEU A 74 -36.70 20.69 3.31
C LEU A 74 -36.21 22.11 2.98
N ILE A 75 -36.41 22.57 1.74
CA ILE A 75 -35.93 23.87 1.25
C ILE A 75 -36.80 25.04 1.72
N HIS A 76 -38.10 24.82 1.92
CA HIS A 76 -39.00 25.85 2.44
C HIS A 76 -38.85 26.09 3.94
N ARG A 77 -37.97 25.35 4.63
CA ARG A 77 -37.57 25.72 6.00
C ARG A 77 -36.95 27.11 5.99
N PRO A 78 -37.19 27.94 7.03
CA PRO A 78 -36.62 29.29 7.15
C PRO A 78 -35.13 29.22 7.55
N LEU A 79 -34.34 28.49 6.77
CA LEU A 79 -32.91 28.27 6.96
C LEU A 79 -32.23 28.41 5.61
N ALA A 80 -31.09 29.09 5.60
CA ALA A 80 -30.23 29.10 4.44
C ALA A 80 -29.84 27.66 4.05
N THR A 81 -29.81 27.39 2.75
CA THR A 81 -29.49 26.10 2.16
C THR A 81 -28.15 25.54 2.66
N SER A 82 -27.17 26.42 2.92
CA SER A 82 -25.89 26.05 3.52
C SER A 82 -26.04 25.47 4.92
N ARG A 83 -26.90 26.05 5.77
CA ARG A 83 -27.15 25.57 7.15
C ARG A 83 -27.86 24.22 7.15
N ILE A 84 -28.72 23.97 6.16
CA ILE A 84 -29.38 22.67 5.99
C ILE A 84 -28.33 21.61 5.62
N PHE A 85 -27.52 21.89 4.60
CA PHE A 85 -26.43 21.00 4.19
C PHE A 85 -25.44 20.73 5.33
N THR A 86 -24.96 21.76 6.02
CA THR A 86 -24.04 21.60 7.15
C THR A 86 -24.64 20.75 8.26
N ALA A 87 -25.94 20.89 8.57
CA ALA A 87 -26.58 20.04 9.57
C ALA A 87 -26.64 18.56 9.15
N MET A 88 -26.90 18.28 7.87
CA MET A 88 -26.88 16.91 7.33
C MET A 88 -25.47 16.32 7.29
N ALA A 89 -24.48 17.11 6.87
CA ALA A 89 -23.09 16.70 6.85
C ALA A 89 -22.55 16.44 8.25
N LEU A 90 -22.91 17.28 9.24
CA LEU A 90 -22.50 17.11 10.62
C LEU A 90 -23.14 15.86 11.24
N SER A 91 -24.41 15.56 10.93
CA SER A 91 -25.05 14.34 11.41
C SER A 91 -24.43 13.10 10.77
N ALA A 92 -24.07 13.16 9.48
CA ALA A 92 -23.35 12.09 8.80
C ALA A 92 -21.98 11.84 9.44
N PHE A 93 -21.20 12.91 9.66
CA PHE A 93 -19.91 12.86 10.34
C PHE A 93 -20.02 12.22 11.72
N THR A 94 -21.04 12.59 12.50
CA THR A 94 -21.28 12.00 13.83
C THR A 94 -21.63 10.51 13.73
N VAL A 95 -22.52 10.13 12.81
CA VAL A 95 -22.91 8.73 12.61
C VAL A 95 -21.72 7.88 12.17
N LEU A 96 -20.93 8.35 11.20
CA LEU A 96 -19.71 7.68 10.76
C LEU A 96 -18.66 7.63 11.88
N GLY A 97 -18.55 8.67 12.70
CA GLY A 97 -17.70 8.68 13.89
C GLY A 97 -18.08 7.57 14.88
N VAL A 98 -19.37 7.37 15.12
CA VAL A 98 -19.86 6.29 16.01
C VAL A 98 -19.67 4.90 15.38
N VAL A 99 -19.89 4.75 14.08
CA VAL A 99 -19.82 3.44 13.41
C VAL A 99 -18.38 2.99 13.11
N ILE A 100 -17.49 3.93 12.79
CA ILE A 100 -16.14 3.64 12.30
C ILE A 100 -15.10 4.05 13.34
N ALA A 101 -15.02 5.35 13.65
CA ALA A 101 -13.92 5.90 14.44
C ALA A 101 -13.93 5.42 15.89
N LEU A 102 -15.11 5.34 16.51
CA LEU A 102 -15.25 4.91 17.90
C LEU A 102 -14.86 3.43 18.10
N PRO A 103 -15.38 2.45 17.33
CA PRO A 103 -14.92 1.07 17.43
C PRO A 103 -13.41 0.90 17.20
N LEU A 104 -12.84 1.57 16.19
CA LEU A 104 -11.41 1.54 15.94
C LEU A 104 -10.61 2.11 17.11
N LEU A 105 -11.05 3.23 17.67
CA LEU A 105 -10.39 3.88 18.81
C LEU A 105 -10.48 3.00 20.06
N LEU A 106 -11.62 2.34 20.30
CA LEU A 106 -11.77 1.40 21.42
C LEU A 106 -10.81 0.21 21.30
N VAL A 107 -10.67 -0.36 20.10
CA VAL A 107 -9.71 -1.45 19.86
C VAL A 107 -8.28 -0.96 19.99
N LEU A 108 -7.94 0.20 19.40
CA LEU A 108 -6.60 0.77 19.42
C LEU A 108 -6.14 1.13 20.83
N VAL A 109 -6.95 1.88 21.58
CA VAL A 109 -6.67 2.23 22.98
C VAL A 109 -6.69 0.98 23.87
N GLY A 110 -7.60 0.04 23.58
CA GLY A 110 -7.64 -1.25 24.25
C GLY A 110 -6.34 -2.04 24.07
N THR A 111 -5.75 -2.03 22.87
CA THR A 111 -4.44 -2.63 22.61
C THR A 111 -3.31 -1.84 23.26
N ASP A 112 -3.34 -0.51 23.20
CA ASP A 112 -2.28 0.34 23.74
C ASP A 112 -2.14 0.18 25.27
N ILE A 113 -3.27 0.06 25.97
CA ILE A 113 -3.27 -0.05 27.44
C ILE A 113 -3.08 -1.49 27.91
N ASN A 114 -3.71 -2.47 27.25
CA ASN A 114 -3.76 -3.85 27.75
C ASN A 114 -2.78 -4.80 27.06
N SER A 115 -1.95 -4.33 26.13
CA SER A 115 -1.00 -5.19 25.41
C SER A 115 0.35 -4.53 25.22
N THR A 116 1.36 -5.35 24.98
CA THR A 116 2.72 -4.91 24.61
C THR A 116 2.90 -4.80 23.09
N ARG A 117 1.79 -4.78 22.34
CA ARG A 117 1.84 -4.59 20.89
C ARG A 117 2.29 -3.18 20.57
N VAL A 118 2.95 -3.03 19.41
CA VAL A 118 3.46 -1.73 18.98
C VAL A 118 2.31 -0.84 18.53
N VAL A 119 2.01 0.18 19.33
CA VAL A 119 1.03 1.21 19.01
C VAL A 119 1.73 2.55 18.83
N ASP A 120 1.94 2.93 17.57
CA ASP A 120 2.46 4.25 17.18
C ASP A 120 1.33 5.28 16.95
N VAL A 121 1.70 6.57 17.01
CA VAL A 121 0.82 7.71 16.74
C VAL A 121 0.18 7.64 15.35
N ARG A 122 0.85 7.00 14.39
CA ARG A 122 0.34 6.82 13.01
C ARG A 122 -0.97 6.03 12.98
N HIS A 123 -1.18 5.10 13.91
CA HIS A 123 -2.40 4.29 13.98
C HIS A 123 -3.60 5.15 14.44
N TYR A 124 -3.38 6.16 15.28
CA TYR A 124 -4.41 7.12 15.64
C TYR A 124 -4.79 8.01 14.45
N PHE A 125 -3.79 8.49 13.71
CA PHE A 125 -4.04 9.25 12.48
C PHE A 125 -4.68 8.40 11.38
N TYR A 126 -4.44 7.09 11.35
CA TYR A 126 -5.11 6.18 10.43
C TYR A 126 -6.64 6.24 10.58
N ILE A 127 -7.16 6.31 11.82
CA ILE A 127 -8.59 6.47 12.10
C ILE A 127 -9.13 7.78 11.51
N VAL A 128 -8.37 8.88 11.64
CA VAL A 128 -8.74 10.20 11.10
C VAL A 128 -8.87 10.13 9.57
N HIS A 129 -7.92 9.47 8.91
CA HIS A 129 -7.96 9.28 7.46
C HIS A 129 -9.14 8.42 7.03
N LEU A 130 -9.39 7.29 7.70
CA LEU A 130 -10.55 6.43 7.40
C LEU A 130 -11.87 7.19 7.50
N LEU A 131 -12.02 8.01 8.54
CA LEU A 131 -13.19 8.87 8.71
C LEU A 131 -13.27 9.93 7.59
N ALA A 132 -12.14 10.53 7.21
CA ALA A 132 -12.08 11.48 6.09
C ALA A 132 -12.45 10.82 4.76
N PHE A 133 -11.98 9.61 4.45
CA PHE A 133 -12.35 8.86 3.25
C PHE A 133 -13.84 8.49 3.24
N ALA A 134 -14.37 8.00 4.36
CA ALA A 134 -15.80 7.74 4.49
C ALA A 134 -16.63 9.03 4.30
N MET A 135 -16.15 10.17 4.81
CA MET A 135 -16.80 11.46 4.62
C MET A 135 -16.70 11.98 3.18
N MET A 136 -15.57 11.77 2.50
CA MET A 136 -15.43 12.07 1.08
C MET A 136 -16.40 11.22 0.23
N ALA A 137 -16.53 9.94 0.56
CA ALA A 137 -17.51 9.05 -0.08
C ALA A 137 -18.95 9.52 0.17
N TRP A 138 -19.25 9.96 1.40
CA TRP A 138 -20.54 10.56 1.71
C TRP A 138 -20.80 11.83 0.90
N MET A 139 -19.81 12.73 0.80
CA MET A 139 -19.91 13.96 0.00
C MET A 139 -20.15 13.67 -1.47
N ALA A 140 -19.39 12.75 -2.05
CA ALA A 140 -19.56 12.31 -3.44
C ALA A 140 -20.96 11.70 -3.67
N GLY A 141 -21.44 10.86 -2.75
CA GLY A 141 -22.79 10.28 -2.80
C GLY A 141 -23.90 11.32 -2.65
N ALA A 142 -23.73 12.28 -1.73
CA ALA A 142 -24.65 13.38 -1.51
C ALA A 142 -24.75 14.27 -2.75
N HIS A 143 -23.60 14.59 -3.36
CA HIS A 143 -23.53 15.31 -4.61
C HIS A 143 -24.27 14.54 -5.71
N ALA A 144 -23.98 13.25 -5.89
CA ALA A 144 -24.62 12.40 -6.90
C ALA A 144 -26.15 12.29 -6.74
N CYS A 145 -26.67 12.36 -5.51
CA CYS A 145 -28.12 12.34 -5.24
C CYS A 145 -28.82 13.67 -5.59
N VAL A 146 -28.07 14.77 -5.63
CA VAL A 146 -28.58 16.12 -5.87
C VAL A 146 -28.30 16.58 -7.31
N SER A 147 -27.19 16.15 -7.91
CA SER A 147 -26.80 16.49 -9.26
C SER A 147 -27.61 15.75 -10.33
N ARG A 148 -27.73 16.36 -11.51
CA ARG A 148 -28.37 15.74 -12.67
C ARG A 148 -27.59 14.53 -13.20
N SER A 149 -26.25 14.59 -13.16
CA SER A 149 -25.37 13.50 -13.58
C SER A 149 -24.97 12.62 -12.40
N ARG A 150 -25.03 11.29 -12.59
CA ARG A 150 -24.62 10.29 -11.59
C ARG A 150 -23.12 9.99 -11.64
N PHE A 151 -22.44 10.37 -12.73
CA PHE A 151 -21.00 10.17 -12.91
C PHE A 151 -20.14 11.02 -11.96
N VAL A 152 -20.77 11.88 -11.15
CA VAL A 152 -20.03 12.75 -10.22
C VAL A 152 -19.43 12.00 -9.03
N ILE A 153 -19.80 10.74 -8.83
CA ILE A 153 -19.09 9.83 -7.92
C ILE A 153 -17.61 9.69 -8.32
N ALA A 154 -17.28 9.86 -9.61
CA ALA A 154 -15.90 9.78 -10.08
C ALA A 154 -14.96 10.80 -9.43
N VAL A 155 -15.46 11.89 -8.84
CA VAL A 155 -14.64 12.85 -8.07
C VAL A 155 -13.94 12.18 -6.87
N LEU A 156 -14.47 11.06 -6.36
CA LEU A 156 -13.86 10.28 -5.28
C LEU A 156 -12.56 9.58 -5.72
N PHE A 157 -12.36 9.38 -7.01
CA PHE A 157 -11.25 8.57 -7.51
C PHE A 157 -9.89 9.26 -7.37
N ALA A 158 -9.83 10.57 -7.58
CA ALA A 158 -8.59 11.35 -7.43
C ALA A 158 -8.01 11.30 -6.00
N PRO A 159 -8.77 11.60 -4.92
CA PRO A 159 -8.25 11.47 -3.55
C PRO A 159 -7.98 10.02 -3.16
N LEU A 160 -8.74 9.05 -3.67
CA LEU A 160 -8.48 7.64 -3.43
C LEU A 160 -7.13 7.22 -3.99
N LEU A 161 -6.80 7.62 -5.22
CA LEU A 161 -5.49 7.33 -5.81
C LEU A 161 -4.35 8.02 -5.06
N LEU A 162 -4.50 9.29 -4.70
CA LEU A 162 -3.49 10.00 -3.91
C LEU A 162 -3.23 9.32 -2.55
N ALA A 163 -4.25 8.72 -1.93
CA ALA A 163 -4.11 7.95 -0.69
C ALA A 163 -3.30 6.67 -0.83
N LEU A 164 -3.38 6.04 -2.01
CA LEU A 164 -2.61 4.84 -2.33
C LEU A 164 -1.14 5.16 -2.57
N HIS A 165 -0.80 6.44 -2.80
CA HIS A 165 0.57 6.90 -2.86
C HIS A 165 1.06 7.31 -1.48
N MET A 166 2.08 6.60 -1.03
CA MET A 166 2.34 6.51 0.40
C MET A 166 3.36 7.53 0.85
N VAL A 167 2.82 8.62 1.35
CA VAL A 167 3.53 9.61 2.15
C VAL A 167 3.29 9.30 3.63
N SER A 168 4.09 9.88 4.52
CA SER A 168 3.79 9.91 5.96
C SER A 168 2.33 10.28 6.21
N VAL A 169 1.68 9.68 7.22
CA VAL A 169 0.29 9.98 7.62
C VAL A 169 0.06 11.48 7.79
N PHE A 170 1.06 12.21 8.28
CA PHE A 170 0.94 13.65 8.49
C PHE A 170 0.88 14.43 7.18
N ALA A 171 1.78 14.10 6.26
CA ALA A 171 1.82 14.75 4.95
C ALA A 171 0.59 14.38 4.11
N LEU A 172 0.03 13.17 4.31
CA LEU A 172 -1.19 12.74 3.63
C LEU A 172 -2.44 13.54 4.07
N LEU A 173 -2.44 14.16 5.26
CA LEU A 173 -3.54 15.02 5.69
C LEU A 173 -3.75 16.24 4.78
N ILE A 174 -2.68 16.74 4.15
CA ILE A 174 -2.75 17.92 3.27
C ILE A 174 -3.60 17.62 2.03
N PRO A 175 -3.24 16.65 1.15
CA PRO A 175 -4.05 16.34 -0.02
C PRO A 175 -5.43 15.80 0.36
N VAL A 176 -5.56 15.02 1.43
CA VAL A 176 -6.88 14.53 1.91
C VAL A 176 -7.76 15.67 2.38
N GLY A 177 -7.23 16.60 3.17
CA GLY A 177 -7.94 17.78 3.65
C GLY A 177 -8.37 18.70 2.50
N LEU A 178 -7.47 18.94 1.54
CA LEU A 178 -7.77 19.70 0.32
C LEU A 178 -8.88 19.04 -0.50
N ALA A 179 -8.81 17.73 -0.71
CA ALA A 179 -9.85 17.00 -1.44
C ALA A 179 -11.20 17.03 -0.72
N LEU A 180 -11.22 16.84 0.60
CA LEU A 180 -12.44 16.93 1.40
C LEU A 180 -13.03 18.34 1.38
N ALA A 181 -12.20 19.38 1.49
CA ALA A 181 -12.62 20.78 1.40
C ALA A 181 -13.21 21.10 0.02
N TRP A 182 -12.55 20.63 -1.05
CA TRP A 182 -13.03 20.79 -2.42
C TRP A 182 -14.37 20.07 -2.63
N LEU A 183 -14.49 18.80 -2.23
CA LEU A 183 -15.73 18.03 -2.29
C LEU A 183 -16.87 18.69 -1.50
N THR A 184 -16.56 19.19 -0.31
CA THR A 184 -17.52 19.93 0.52
C THR A 184 -18.01 21.17 -0.21
N TRP A 185 -17.10 21.92 -0.82
CA TRP A 185 -17.45 23.13 -1.58
C TRP A 185 -18.32 22.83 -2.80
N ILE A 186 -17.97 21.81 -3.61
CA ILE A 186 -18.79 21.40 -4.76
C ILE A 186 -20.18 20.96 -4.29
N THR A 187 -20.24 20.10 -3.28
CA THR A 187 -21.51 19.57 -2.76
C THR A 187 -22.40 20.66 -2.21
N LEU A 188 -21.82 21.61 -1.46
CA LEU A 188 -22.53 22.77 -0.95
C LEU A 188 -23.10 23.65 -2.07
N LYS A 189 -22.36 23.88 -3.16
CA LYS A 189 -22.83 24.68 -4.30
C LYS A 189 -23.88 23.96 -5.13
N SER A 190 -23.83 22.63 -5.19
CA SER A 190 -24.84 21.80 -5.85
C SER A 190 -26.12 21.64 -5.02
N PHE A 191 -26.06 21.85 -3.71
CA PHE A 191 -27.22 21.84 -2.82
C PHE A 191 -28.03 23.14 -3.00
N ARG A 192 -29.07 23.11 -3.84
CA ARG A 192 -29.88 24.29 -4.20
C ARG A 192 -31.34 23.97 -4.46
N ALA A 193 -32.22 24.97 -4.33
CA ALA A 193 -33.67 24.82 -4.47
C ALA A 193 -34.08 24.19 -5.81
N ASN A 194 -33.66 24.81 -6.92
CA ASN A 194 -33.84 24.27 -8.26
C ASN A 194 -32.63 23.41 -8.66
N ARG A 195 -32.79 22.09 -8.64
CA ARG A 195 -31.75 21.14 -9.01
C ARG A 195 -31.34 21.23 -10.49
N GLU A 196 -32.27 21.63 -11.36
CA GLU A 196 -32.10 21.65 -12.82
C GLU A 196 -31.46 22.93 -13.35
N ALA A 197 -31.37 23.99 -12.54
CA ALA A 197 -30.76 25.24 -12.96
C ALA A 197 -29.27 25.04 -13.35
N PRO A 198 -28.69 25.76 -14.31
CA PRO A 198 -27.24 25.68 -14.55
C PRO A 198 -26.46 26.24 -13.36
N ILE A 199 -25.25 25.72 -13.12
CA ILE A 199 -24.32 26.30 -12.13
C ILE A 199 -23.88 27.69 -12.67
N ARG A 200 -24.09 28.75 -11.88
CA ARG A 200 -23.74 30.11 -12.27
C ARG A 200 -22.28 30.44 -11.91
N GLY A 201 -21.58 31.12 -12.81
CA GLY A 201 -20.21 31.60 -12.64
C GLY A 201 -19.16 30.66 -13.23
N THR A 202 -18.32 31.19 -14.11
CA THR A 202 -17.28 30.45 -14.85
C THR A 202 -16.30 29.73 -13.92
N GLY A 203 -15.87 30.39 -12.84
CA GLY A 203 -14.99 29.77 -11.84
C GLY A 203 -15.63 28.60 -11.11
N THR A 204 -16.93 28.70 -10.78
CA THR A 204 -17.67 27.60 -10.14
C THR A 204 -17.83 26.40 -11.06
N LEU A 205 -18.12 26.68 -12.33
CA LEU A 205 -18.21 25.65 -13.36
C LEU A 205 -16.89 24.92 -13.54
N LEU A 206 -15.78 25.66 -13.68
CA LEU A 206 -14.44 25.09 -13.87
C LEU A 206 -13.97 24.25 -12.68
N LEU A 207 -14.14 24.76 -11.45
CA LEU A 207 -13.80 24.03 -10.22
C LEU A 207 -14.68 22.79 -9.96
N SER A 208 -15.89 22.74 -10.52
CA SER A 208 -16.73 21.54 -10.48
C SER A 208 -16.40 20.54 -11.60
N ALA A 209 -15.96 21.02 -12.76
CA ALA A 209 -15.69 20.22 -13.94
C ALA A 209 -14.32 19.52 -13.87
N LEU A 210 -13.27 20.19 -13.37
CA LEU A 210 -11.91 19.63 -13.34
C LEU A 210 -11.82 18.33 -12.53
N PRO A 211 -12.28 18.24 -11.27
CA PRO A 211 -12.18 16.99 -10.51
C PRO A 211 -13.06 15.89 -11.10
N LEU A 212 -14.17 16.27 -11.73
CA LEU A 212 -15.05 15.33 -12.42
C LEU A 212 -14.34 14.73 -13.64
N GLN A 213 -13.69 15.56 -14.45
CA GLN A 213 -12.94 15.12 -15.63
C GLN A 213 -11.75 14.25 -15.26
N ILE A 214 -10.94 14.68 -14.28
CA ILE A 214 -9.79 13.91 -13.78
C ILE A 214 -10.28 12.59 -13.18
N GLY A 215 -11.27 12.65 -12.29
CA GLY A 215 -11.84 11.47 -11.65
C GLY A 215 -12.45 10.49 -12.66
N LEU A 216 -13.17 10.98 -13.66
CA LEU A 216 -13.76 10.15 -14.72
C LEU A 216 -12.69 9.57 -15.63
N PHE A 217 -11.66 10.34 -16.00
CA PHE A 217 -10.53 9.85 -16.77
C PHE A 217 -9.83 8.69 -16.05
N LEU A 218 -9.53 8.86 -14.76
CA LEU A 218 -8.91 7.83 -13.93
C LEU A 218 -9.81 6.61 -13.77
N LEU A 219 -11.11 6.82 -13.51
CA LEU A 219 -12.08 5.75 -13.42
C LEU A 219 -12.18 4.97 -14.74
N CYS A 220 -12.25 5.66 -15.87
CA CYS A 220 -12.29 5.04 -17.19
C CYS A 220 -11.03 4.22 -17.46
N ILE A 221 -9.84 4.72 -17.13
CA ILE A 221 -8.60 3.95 -17.27
C ILE A 221 -8.66 2.66 -16.45
N VAL A 222 -9.07 2.75 -15.18
CA VAL A 222 -9.13 1.57 -14.30
C VAL A 222 -10.20 0.58 -14.76
N VAL A 223 -11.41 1.06 -15.10
CA VAL A 223 -12.50 0.20 -15.57
C VAL A 223 -12.17 -0.44 -16.91
N VAL A 224 -11.63 0.31 -17.88
CA VAL A 224 -11.23 -0.23 -19.18
C VAL A 224 -10.16 -1.30 -18.99
N ARG A 225 -9.12 -1.05 -18.19
CA ARG A 225 -8.10 -2.06 -17.89
C ARG A 225 -8.71 -3.29 -17.21
N PHE A 226 -9.52 -3.09 -16.18
CA PHE A 226 -10.18 -4.18 -15.47
C PHE A 226 -11.05 -5.03 -16.40
N VAL A 227 -11.86 -4.39 -17.25
CA VAL A 227 -12.74 -5.08 -18.22
C VAL A 227 -11.91 -5.78 -19.30
N LEU A 228 -10.86 -5.18 -19.82
CA LEU A 228 -9.99 -5.81 -20.82
C LEU A 228 -9.31 -7.05 -20.25
N VAL A 229 -8.71 -6.95 -19.06
CA VAL A 229 -8.00 -8.09 -18.46
C VAL A 229 -8.99 -9.14 -17.97
N SER A 230 -9.99 -8.77 -17.18
CA SER A 230 -10.98 -9.74 -16.65
C SER A 230 -11.84 -10.36 -17.76
N GLY A 231 -12.20 -9.56 -18.78
CA GLY A 231 -12.91 -10.04 -19.96
C GLY A 231 -12.03 -10.97 -20.80
N GLY A 232 -10.74 -10.65 -20.96
CA GLY A 232 -9.78 -11.55 -21.59
C GLY A 232 -9.65 -12.88 -20.83
N ILE A 233 -9.58 -12.84 -19.51
CA ILE A 233 -9.54 -14.05 -18.67
C ILE A 233 -10.83 -14.86 -18.84
N LEU A 234 -11.99 -14.22 -18.77
CA LEU A 234 -13.30 -14.88 -18.88
C LEU A 234 -13.52 -15.53 -20.26
N VAL A 235 -13.05 -14.90 -21.33
CA VAL A 235 -13.14 -15.42 -22.70
C VAL A 235 -11.97 -16.36 -23.05
N GLY A 236 -11.00 -16.52 -22.13
CA GLY A 236 -9.81 -17.36 -22.34
C GLY A 236 -8.81 -16.79 -23.35
N THR A 237 -8.94 -15.51 -23.71
CA THR A 237 -8.06 -14.82 -24.66
C THR A 237 -6.94 -14.04 -23.99
N ASP A 238 -6.93 -13.96 -22.65
CA ASP A 238 -5.82 -13.39 -21.91
C ASP A 238 -4.60 -14.33 -21.96
N PRO A 239 -3.43 -13.87 -22.45
CA PRO A 239 -2.19 -14.66 -22.46
C PRO A 239 -1.76 -15.37 -21.16
N LEU A 240 -2.23 -14.93 -19.98
CA LEU A 240 -1.98 -15.62 -18.71
C LEU A 240 -2.89 -16.85 -18.53
N ASN A 241 -4.02 -16.90 -19.23
CA ASN A 241 -5.03 -17.95 -19.15
C ASN A 241 -5.06 -18.87 -20.39
N THR A 242 -4.20 -18.63 -21.38
CA THR A 242 -4.06 -19.53 -22.53
C THR A 242 -3.19 -20.72 -22.16
N ASP A 243 -3.47 -21.92 -22.70
CA ASP A 243 -2.63 -23.11 -22.43
C ASP A 243 -1.17 -22.86 -22.81
N TYR A 244 -0.96 -22.14 -23.91
CA TYR A 244 0.35 -21.72 -24.39
C TYR A 244 0.46 -20.20 -24.41
N PRO A 245 1.49 -19.60 -23.80
CA PRO A 245 1.72 -18.17 -23.90
C PRO A 245 2.08 -17.76 -25.34
N PRO A 246 1.78 -16.52 -25.77
CA PRO A 246 2.20 -16.02 -27.07
C PRO A 246 3.72 -15.97 -27.18
N LYS A 247 4.26 -16.58 -28.24
CA LYS A 247 5.70 -16.66 -28.49
C LYS A 247 6.36 -15.30 -28.64
N GLY A 248 7.57 -15.14 -28.10
CA GLY A 248 8.39 -13.93 -28.15
C GLY A 248 7.89 -12.78 -27.27
N GLY A 249 6.91 -13.03 -26.40
CA GLY A 249 6.32 -12.03 -25.53
C GLY A 249 6.79 -12.14 -24.08
N LEU A 250 6.64 -11.06 -23.31
CA LEU A 250 6.98 -11.03 -21.87
C LEU A 250 6.28 -12.13 -21.06
N ILE A 251 5.06 -12.52 -21.46
CA ILE A 251 4.28 -13.56 -20.77
C ILE A 251 4.86 -14.94 -20.94
N GLU A 252 5.46 -15.22 -22.10
CA GLU A 252 6.17 -16.46 -22.31
C GLU A 252 7.35 -16.54 -21.35
N THR A 253 8.09 -15.44 -21.15
CA THR A 253 9.16 -15.34 -20.14
C THR A 253 8.66 -15.44 -18.70
N GLU A 254 7.56 -14.76 -18.35
CA GLU A 254 7.01 -14.82 -16.99
C GLU A 254 6.51 -16.22 -16.61
N ARG A 255 5.98 -16.98 -17.58
CA ARG A 255 5.48 -18.35 -17.39
C ARG A 255 6.52 -19.43 -17.64
N SER A 256 7.69 -19.08 -18.16
CA SER A 256 8.77 -20.04 -18.38
C SER A 256 9.43 -20.43 -17.07
N GLU A 257 10.04 -21.60 -17.06
CA GLU A 257 11.04 -21.89 -16.03
C GLU A 257 12.25 -20.96 -16.18
N PRO A 258 12.96 -20.64 -15.07
CA PRO A 258 14.19 -19.84 -15.12
C PRO A 258 15.27 -20.42 -16.06
N SER A 259 15.33 -21.75 -16.18
CA SER A 259 16.22 -22.48 -17.09
C SER A 259 15.88 -22.22 -18.56
N GLU A 260 14.59 -22.28 -18.92
CA GLU A 260 14.09 -22.02 -20.27
C GLU A 260 14.36 -20.58 -20.70
N GLU A 261 14.19 -19.61 -19.80
CA GLU A 261 14.48 -18.19 -20.08
C GLU A 261 15.94 -17.99 -20.51
N ILE A 262 16.88 -18.52 -19.72
CA ILE A 262 18.30 -18.40 -20.05
C ILE A 262 18.58 -19.15 -21.36
N ALA A 263 17.99 -20.32 -21.57
CA ALA A 263 18.16 -21.09 -22.80
C ALA A 263 17.66 -20.34 -24.06
N TRP A 264 16.58 -19.55 -23.97
CA TRP A 264 16.12 -18.69 -25.06
C TRP A 264 17.05 -17.50 -25.32
N GLY A 265 17.60 -16.90 -24.27
CA GLY A 265 18.63 -15.88 -24.42
C GLY A 265 19.88 -16.42 -25.13
N LEU A 266 20.25 -17.67 -24.82
CA LEU A 266 21.40 -18.35 -25.42
C LEU A 266 21.16 -18.81 -26.87
N SER A 267 19.92 -19.10 -27.29
CA SER A 267 19.67 -19.55 -28.67
C SER A 267 19.93 -18.47 -29.72
N GLU A 268 19.84 -17.20 -29.33
CA GLU A 268 20.13 -16.04 -30.18
C GLU A 268 21.53 -15.44 -29.90
N SER A 269 22.36 -16.13 -29.12
CA SER A 269 23.70 -15.66 -28.75
C SER A 269 24.75 -16.06 -29.78
N ASP A 270 25.57 -15.10 -30.19
CA ASP A 270 26.73 -15.33 -31.08
C ASP A 270 27.96 -15.93 -30.35
N ASP A 271 27.91 -16.11 -29.02
CA ASP A 271 29.02 -16.72 -28.26
C ASP A 271 29.19 -18.20 -28.62
N PRO A 272 30.40 -18.66 -29.01
CA PRO A 272 30.64 -20.06 -29.40
C PRO A 272 30.37 -21.08 -28.27
N ARG A 273 30.26 -20.63 -27.02
CA ARG A 273 29.96 -21.49 -25.86
C ARG A 273 28.46 -21.63 -25.57
N ALA A 274 27.61 -20.85 -26.26
CA ALA A 274 26.17 -20.80 -25.99
C ALA A 274 25.48 -22.17 -26.08
N GLU A 275 25.80 -22.97 -27.10
CA GLU A 275 25.25 -24.33 -27.28
C GLU A 275 25.60 -25.25 -26.09
N SER A 276 26.83 -25.16 -25.58
CA SER A 276 27.28 -25.94 -24.43
C SER A 276 26.55 -25.53 -23.14
N TRP A 277 26.33 -24.24 -22.95
CA TRP A 277 25.58 -23.73 -21.79
C TRP A 277 24.09 -24.07 -21.87
N GLN A 278 23.51 -24.01 -23.06
CA GLN A 278 22.12 -24.40 -23.30
C GLN A 278 21.89 -25.87 -22.95
N THR A 279 22.84 -26.74 -23.28
CA THR A 279 22.79 -28.18 -22.95
C THR A 279 22.86 -28.43 -21.43
N GLN A 280 23.54 -27.57 -20.67
CA GLN A 280 23.65 -27.69 -19.21
C GLN A 280 22.39 -27.19 -18.48
N MET A 281 21.64 -26.26 -19.08
CA MET A 281 20.58 -25.52 -18.40
C MET A 281 19.47 -26.38 -17.77
N PRO A 282 19.00 -27.49 -18.39
CA PRO A 282 18.01 -28.37 -17.78
C PRO A 282 18.50 -29.12 -16.52
N LEU A 283 19.81 -29.11 -16.26
CA LEU A 283 20.42 -29.76 -15.09
C LEU A 283 20.65 -28.77 -13.93
N LEU A 284 20.33 -27.49 -14.14
CA LEU A 284 20.55 -26.42 -13.18
C LEU A 284 19.20 -25.95 -12.62
N GLU A 285 19.25 -25.34 -11.44
CA GLU A 285 18.12 -24.66 -10.81
C GLU A 285 18.42 -23.16 -10.73
N PRO A 286 18.17 -22.37 -11.80
CA PRO A 286 18.45 -20.94 -11.75
C PRO A 286 17.51 -20.19 -10.82
N LEU A 287 18.04 -19.20 -10.12
CA LEU A 287 17.27 -18.32 -9.26
C LEU A 287 16.74 -17.14 -10.07
N ARG A 288 15.42 -16.94 -10.10
CA ARG A 288 14.76 -15.74 -10.66
C ARG A 288 14.26 -14.84 -9.53
N PHE A 289 14.68 -13.58 -9.52
CA PHE A 289 14.20 -12.57 -8.56
C PHE A 289 14.12 -11.19 -9.20
N GLY A 290 13.38 -10.25 -8.61
CA GLY A 290 13.10 -8.96 -9.25
C GLY A 290 13.17 -7.77 -8.30
N PRO A 291 13.01 -6.55 -8.85
CA PRO A 291 13.00 -5.33 -8.06
C PRO A 291 11.66 -5.15 -7.32
N TRP A 292 11.38 -6.03 -6.35
CA TRP A 292 10.13 -6.02 -5.58
C TRP A 292 10.09 -4.93 -4.51
N LEU A 293 11.26 -4.43 -4.09
CA LEU A 293 11.37 -3.28 -3.19
C LEU A 293 11.32 -1.99 -4.01
N LYS A 294 10.11 -1.60 -4.43
CA LYS A 294 9.90 -0.37 -5.23
C LYS A 294 10.36 0.90 -4.50
N ARG A 295 10.37 0.89 -3.16
CA ARG A 295 10.79 2.01 -2.30
C ARG A 295 11.02 1.55 -0.86
N PHE A 296 11.88 2.28 -0.16
CA PHE A 296 12.04 2.11 1.28
C PHE A 296 10.85 2.69 2.07
N PRO A 297 10.48 2.08 3.21
CA PRO A 297 9.49 2.63 4.12
C PRO A 297 9.89 4.03 4.62
N VAL A 298 8.89 4.89 4.83
CA VAL A 298 9.08 6.24 5.40
C VAL A 298 8.51 6.27 6.82
N ARG A 299 9.07 7.13 7.67
CA ARG A 299 8.59 7.30 9.05
C ARG A 299 7.11 7.69 9.07
N HIS A 300 6.36 7.01 9.95
CA HIS A 300 4.91 7.14 10.07
C HIS A 300 4.15 6.94 8.74
N GLN A 301 4.55 5.98 7.91
CA GLN A 301 3.80 5.65 6.70
C GLN A 301 2.38 5.16 7.01
N PHE A 302 1.42 5.53 6.13
CA PHE A 302 -0.01 5.26 6.30
C PHE A 302 -0.39 3.77 6.26
N SER A 303 0.18 3.01 5.34
CA SER A 303 0.09 1.55 5.33
C SER A 303 1.47 1.00 5.62
N SER A 304 1.55 -0.08 6.39
CA SER A 304 2.68 -1.00 6.25
C SER A 304 2.70 -1.47 4.79
N LEU A 305 3.84 -1.34 4.14
CA LEU A 305 4.10 -2.11 2.91
C LEU A 305 3.96 -3.59 3.26
N ASN A 306 3.65 -4.46 2.29
CA ASN A 306 3.74 -5.92 2.47
C ASN A 306 5.21 -6.38 2.57
N LEU A 307 5.99 -5.67 3.36
CA LEU A 307 7.36 -5.95 3.73
C LEU A 307 7.34 -6.35 5.21
N PRO A 308 8.12 -7.35 5.63
CA PRO A 308 8.21 -7.73 7.03
C PRO A 308 8.66 -6.52 7.86
N GLY A 309 7.81 -6.08 8.79
CA GLY A 309 8.10 -4.98 9.73
C GLY A 309 8.74 -5.46 11.03
N GLY A 310 9.14 -6.72 11.08
CA GLY A 310 9.56 -7.44 12.26
C GLY A 310 9.92 -8.89 11.94
N TRP A 311 10.55 -9.57 12.88
CA TRP A 311 10.87 -10.99 12.78
C TRP A 311 10.53 -11.70 14.09
N TYR A 312 10.46 -13.03 14.02
CA TYR A 312 10.36 -13.87 15.19
C TYR A 312 11.69 -14.58 15.42
N GLU A 313 12.25 -14.35 16.60
CA GLU A 313 13.46 -14.98 17.06
C GLU A 313 13.10 -16.15 17.97
N LYS A 314 13.43 -17.35 17.51
CA LYS A 314 12.97 -18.59 18.15
C LYS A 314 13.70 -18.89 19.45
N GLU A 315 15.00 -18.59 19.53
CA GLU A 315 15.86 -18.95 20.67
C GLU A 315 15.48 -18.19 21.94
N HIS A 316 15.20 -16.90 21.81
CA HIS A 316 14.76 -16.03 22.90
C HIS A 316 13.24 -15.86 22.99
N GLU A 317 12.48 -16.60 22.14
CA GLU A 317 11.03 -16.52 21.99
C GLU A 317 10.52 -15.07 21.91
N THR A 318 11.19 -14.27 21.09
CA THR A 318 10.95 -12.82 21.00
C THR A 318 10.51 -12.46 19.59
N SER A 319 9.33 -11.86 19.50
CA SER A 319 8.83 -11.21 18.30
C SER A 319 9.22 -9.74 18.35
N TRP A 320 10.10 -9.35 17.44
CA TRP A 320 10.56 -7.98 17.25
C TRP A 320 9.63 -7.28 16.27
N THR A 321 9.08 -6.13 16.65
CA THR A 321 8.20 -5.32 15.78
C THR A 321 8.66 -3.87 15.77
N PHE A 322 8.79 -3.26 14.60
CA PHE A 322 9.30 -1.90 14.47
C PHE A 322 8.28 -0.84 14.94
N SER A 323 8.70 0.07 15.81
CA SER A 323 7.95 1.27 16.22
C SER A 323 8.44 2.48 15.44
N HIS A 324 7.52 3.15 14.74
CA HIS A 324 7.83 4.40 14.02
C HIS A 324 7.96 5.61 14.93
N ASP A 325 7.36 5.56 16.12
CA ASP A 325 7.47 6.67 17.09
C ASP A 325 8.85 6.68 17.71
N ARG A 326 9.31 5.53 18.20
CA ARG A 326 10.63 5.37 18.82
C ARG A 326 11.76 5.16 17.82
N MET A 327 11.44 4.74 16.60
CA MET A 327 12.42 4.31 15.59
C MET A 327 13.33 3.19 16.12
N LEU A 328 12.73 2.21 16.81
CA LEU A 328 13.37 1.04 17.43
C LEU A 328 12.47 -0.18 17.19
N PHE A 329 13.01 -1.40 17.22
CA PHE A 329 12.15 -2.58 17.37
C PHE A 329 11.83 -2.81 18.84
N LEU A 330 10.57 -3.14 19.12
CA LEU A 330 10.11 -3.52 20.44
C LEU A 330 9.89 -5.03 20.46
N GLY A 331 10.54 -5.69 21.40
CA GLY A 331 10.48 -7.14 21.59
C GLY A 331 9.32 -7.52 22.48
N ARG A 332 8.55 -8.53 22.07
CA ARG A 332 7.53 -9.17 22.91
C ARG A 332 7.59 -10.68 22.80
N ASN A 333 7.24 -11.38 23.86
CA ASN A 333 6.99 -12.81 23.77
C ASN A 333 5.58 -13.04 23.19
N PRO A 334 5.43 -13.77 22.07
CA PRO A 334 4.14 -13.91 21.40
C PRO A 334 3.12 -14.73 22.19
N GLU A 335 3.56 -15.63 23.08
CA GLU A 335 2.68 -16.50 23.87
C GLU A 335 2.17 -15.81 25.13
N SER A 336 3.08 -15.26 25.93
CA SER A 336 2.77 -14.59 27.20
C SER A 336 2.34 -13.13 27.02
N GLY A 337 2.70 -12.50 25.89
CA GLY A 337 2.52 -11.06 25.68
C GLY A 337 3.45 -10.20 26.53
N ALA A 338 4.45 -10.78 27.22
CA ALA A 338 5.40 -10.03 28.04
C ALA A 338 6.35 -9.21 27.16
N ALA A 339 6.70 -8.00 27.58
CA ALA A 339 7.74 -7.20 26.92
C ALA A 339 9.11 -7.85 27.13
N LYS A 340 9.93 -7.89 26.09
CA LYS A 340 11.23 -8.58 26.05
C LYS A 340 12.43 -7.65 25.78
N GLY A 341 12.19 -6.36 25.60
CA GLY A 341 13.24 -5.35 25.45
C GLY A 341 13.07 -4.50 24.19
N VAL A 342 14.16 -3.82 23.82
CA VAL A 342 14.26 -2.99 22.61
C VAL A 342 15.40 -3.50 21.74
N PHE A 343 15.35 -3.19 20.45
CA PHE A 343 16.45 -3.42 19.51
C PHE A 343 16.69 -2.12 18.75
N GLY A 344 17.89 -1.56 18.93
CA GLY A 344 18.32 -0.30 18.35
C GLY A 344 19.30 -0.50 17.22
N ARG A 345 20.01 0.57 16.88
CA ARG A 345 20.99 0.58 15.80
C ARG A 345 22.17 -0.36 16.08
N ASP A 346 22.56 -0.54 17.33
CA ASP A 346 23.74 -1.32 17.67
C ASP A 346 23.39 -2.76 18.11
N GLY A 347 22.09 -3.09 18.25
CA GLY A 347 21.61 -4.44 18.56
C GLY A 347 20.51 -4.50 19.61
N ALA A 348 20.31 -5.69 20.18
CA ALA A 348 19.37 -5.89 21.28
C ALA A 348 19.84 -5.17 22.55
N GLY A 349 18.92 -4.48 23.23
CA GLY A 349 19.18 -3.67 24.42
C GLY A 349 19.72 -2.27 24.13
N ASP A 350 20.00 -1.94 22.87
CA ASP A 350 20.35 -0.57 22.47
C ASP A 350 19.08 0.29 22.29
N ASP A 351 19.08 1.45 22.94
CA ASP A 351 18.02 2.46 22.84
C ASP A 351 18.30 3.50 21.73
N THR A 352 19.38 3.35 20.96
CA THR A 352 19.74 4.29 19.89
C THR A 352 18.81 4.14 18.69
N PRO A 353 18.03 5.19 18.33
CA PRO A 353 17.05 5.10 17.26
C PRO A 353 17.69 4.92 15.87
N PHE A 354 17.02 4.18 15.00
CA PHE A 354 17.36 4.12 13.58
C PHE A 354 17.08 5.46 12.88
N GLU A 355 17.99 5.88 12.01
CA GLU A 355 17.83 7.11 11.22
C GLU A 355 16.72 6.96 10.16
N HIS A 356 16.56 5.76 9.62
CA HIS A 356 15.58 5.41 8.61
C HIS A 356 14.85 4.14 9.02
N VAL A 357 13.61 3.98 8.54
CA VAL A 357 12.83 2.76 8.81
C VAL A 357 13.50 1.59 8.07
N PRO A 358 14.04 0.58 8.79
CA PRO A 358 14.67 -0.57 8.15
C PRO A 358 13.60 -1.50 7.56
N VAL A 359 13.99 -2.23 6.52
CA VAL A 359 13.23 -3.35 5.97
C VAL A 359 13.84 -4.63 6.55
N VAL A 360 13.01 -5.48 7.11
CA VAL A 360 13.45 -6.80 7.60
C VAL A 360 13.43 -7.75 6.41
N ALA A 361 14.60 -8.30 6.08
CA ALA A 361 14.76 -9.35 5.09
C ALA A 361 14.56 -10.71 5.75
N GLU A 362 14.61 -11.78 4.96
CA GLU A 362 14.54 -13.13 5.49
C GLU A 362 15.71 -13.41 6.45
N HIS A 363 15.48 -14.30 7.43
CA HIS A 363 16.46 -14.69 8.44
C HIS A 363 16.83 -13.59 9.45
N GLY A 364 16.09 -12.48 9.49
CA GLY A 364 16.30 -11.40 10.46
C GLY A 364 17.35 -10.37 10.02
N ASP A 365 17.91 -10.49 8.82
CA ASP A 365 18.78 -9.46 8.27
C ASP A 365 18.03 -8.13 8.11
N LEU A 366 18.73 -7.01 8.28
CA LEU A 366 18.15 -5.67 8.18
C LEU A 366 18.72 -4.91 6.98
N LEU A 367 17.82 -4.26 6.25
CA LEU A 367 18.17 -3.46 5.08
C LEU A 367 17.74 -2.00 5.31
N THR A 368 18.68 -1.07 5.20
CA THR A 368 18.38 0.36 5.08
C THR A 368 18.56 0.79 3.62
N ARG A 369 18.31 2.07 3.31
CA ARG A 369 18.40 2.60 1.94
C ARG A 369 19.71 2.24 1.23
N ASN A 370 20.83 2.23 1.96
CA ASN A 370 22.17 2.09 1.42
C ASN A 370 23.05 1.08 2.18
N ALA A 371 22.53 0.38 3.19
CA ALA A 371 23.33 -0.58 3.96
C ALA A 371 22.55 -1.86 4.24
N PHE A 372 23.30 -2.96 4.27
CA PHE A 372 22.86 -4.30 4.61
C PHE A 372 23.54 -4.73 5.90
N TYR A 373 22.73 -5.14 6.86
CA TYR A 373 23.15 -5.55 8.19
C TYR A 373 22.71 -6.99 8.45
N GLY A 374 23.57 -7.74 9.14
CA GLY A 374 23.22 -9.01 9.75
C GLY A 374 23.06 -8.84 11.24
N ILE A 375 22.29 -9.73 11.85
CA ILE A 375 22.19 -9.82 13.30
C ILE A 375 23.01 -11.04 13.72
N ASP A 376 23.93 -10.83 14.65
CA ASP A 376 24.66 -11.93 15.28
C ASP A 376 23.70 -12.71 16.18
N ALA A 377 23.56 -14.01 15.94
CA ALA A 377 22.64 -14.85 16.69
C ALA A 377 22.99 -14.92 18.19
N ASP A 378 24.29 -14.95 18.53
CA ASP A 378 24.77 -15.15 19.90
C ASP A 378 24.72 -13.86 20.71
N THR A 379 25.19 -12.76 20.12
CA THR A 379 25.30 -11.46 20.81
C THR A 379 24.09 -10.55 20.59
N GLN A 380 23.26 -10.85 19.59
CA GLN A 380 22.18 -9.99 19.11
C GLN A 380 22.65 -8.58 18.70
N GLU A 381 23.94 -8.44 18.37
CA GLU A 381 24.52 -7.19 17.86
C GLU A 381 24.24 -7.03 16.35
N MET A 382 24.02 -5.79 15.94
CA MET A 382 23.84 -5.47 14.53
C MET A 382 25.19 -5.24 13.85
N VAL A 383 25.53 -6.10 12.89
CA VAL A 383 26.81 -6.04 12.17
C VAL A 383 26.59 -5.50 10.77
N LEU A 384 27.28 -4.41 10.42
CA LEU A 384 27.30 -3.90 9.04
C LEU A 384 28.01 -4.91 8.14
N ARG A 385 27.28 -5.49 7.17
CA ARG A 385 27.81 -6.49 6.24
C ARG A 385 28.21 -5.90 4.89
N TYR A 386 27.42 -4.94 4.39
CA TYR A 386 27.71 -4.28 3.12
C TYR A 386 27.13 -2.87 3.08
N ARG A 387 27.86 -1.93 2.46
CA ARG A 387 27.41 -0.56 2.22
C ARG A 387 27.48 -0.27 0.72
N LEU A 388 26.38 0.24 0.17
CA LEU A 388 26.27 0.65 -1.22
C LEU A 388 27.07 1.93 -1.50
N ARG A 389 27.30 2.21 -2.79
CA ARG A 389 27.89 3.48 -3.23
C ARG A 389 26.92 4.63 -2.99
N ASP A 390 27.44 5.85 -2.95
CA ASP A 390 26.61 7.05 -2.89
C ASP A 390 25.67 7.09 -4.13
N ASP A 391 24.40 7.46 -3.92
CA ASP A 391 23.28 7.42 -4.89
C ASP A 391 22.77 6.04 -5.35
N GLU A 392 23.36 4.95 -4.83
CA GLU A 392 22.89 3.58 -5.08
C GLU A 392 21.88 3.14 -4.00
N THR A 393 20.80 2.47 -4.42
CA THR A 393 19.74 2.00 -3.51
C THR A 393 19.31 0.59 -3.86
N PHE A 394 18.95 -0.19 -2.83
CA PHE A 394 18.41 -1.53 -3.04
C PHE A 394 17.04 -1.48 -3.71
N THR A 395 16.82 -2.37 -4.67
CA THR A 395 15.56 -2.52 -5.40
C THR A 395 14.90 -3.87 -5.13
N GLY A 396 15.61 -4.81 -4.50
CA GLY A 396 15.07 -6.11 -4.06
C GLY A 396 15.55 -6.48 -2.64
N LEU A 397 14.90 -7.49 -2.05
CA LEU A 397 15.40 -8.10 -0.82
C LEU A 397 16.63 -8.98 -1.14
N PRO A 398 17.62 -9.08 -0.24
CA PRO A 398 18.76 -9.97 -0.40
C PRO A 398 18.31 -11.41 -0.69
N GLN A 399 18.93 -12.05 -1.69
CA GLN A 399 18.70 -13.47 -1.98
C GLN A 399 19.92 -14.28 -1.55
N ARG A 400 19.70 -15.36 -0.80
CA ARG A 400 20.76 -16.24 -0.28
C ARG A 400 20.69 -17.59 -0.97
N GLU A 401 21.36 -17.72 -2.11
CA GLU A 401 21.37 -18.95 -2.91
C GLU A 401 22.77 -19.27 -3.42
N PHE A 402 23.00 -20.53 -3.78
CA PHE A 402 24.30 -21.01 -4.29
C PHE A 402 25.48 -20.73 -3.34
N GLY A 403 25.23 -20.63 -2.03
CA GLY A 403 26.23 -20.20 -1.04
C GLY A 403 26.75 -18.77 -1.28
N ARG A 404 25.90 -17.89 -1.82
CA ARG A 404 26.16 -16.48 -2.11
C ARG A 404 25.01 -15.61 -1.62
N ILE A 405 25.31 -14.34 -1.43
CA ILE A 405 24.32 -13.29 -1.18
C ILE A 405 24.25 -12.40 -2.41
N MET A 406 23.07 -12.33 -3.03
CA MET A 406 22.81 -11.50 -4.20
C MET A 406 22.02 -10.28 -3.78
N LEU A 407 22.55 -9.11 -4.13
CA LEU A 407 21.95 -7.81 -3.84
C LEU A 407 21.63 -7.11 -5.17
N LEU A 408 20.35 -6.81 -5.40
CA LEU A 408 19.91 -6.06 -6.57
C LEU A 408 19.73 -4.58 -6.21
N THR A 409 20.36 -3.71 -6.98
CA THR A 409 20.26 -2.26 -6.81
C THR A 409 19.60 -1.58 -8.01
N ASN A 410 19.48 -0.26 -7.96
CA ASN A 410 19.05 0.56 -9.09
C ASN A 410 20.14 0.70 -10.17
N GLN A 411 21.33 0.16 -9.97
CA GLN A 411 22.46 0.30 -10.91
C GLN A 411 23.06 -1.03 -11.35
N ARG A 412 23.06 -2.06 -10.48
CA ARG A 412 23.78 -3.31 -10.72
C ARG A 412 23.24 -4.48 -9.90
N LEU A 413 23.63 -5.68 -10.30
CA LEU A 413 23.58 -6.89 -9.48
C LEU A 413 24.95 -7.08 -8.82
N ILE A 414 24.94 -7.28 -7.51
CA ILE A 414 26.15 -7.52 -6.70
C ILE A 414 26.05 -8.92 -6.10
N VAL A 415 27.07 -9.74 -6.30
CA VAL A 415 27.15 -11.09 -5.73
C VAL A 415 28.32 -11.17 -4.77
N LEU A 416 28.00 -11.54 -3.53
CA LEU A 416 28.89 -11.57 -2.40
C LEU A 416 29.02 -13.00 -1.87
N ARG A 417 30.18 -13.33 -1.32
CA ARG A 417 30.43 -14.59 -0.62
C ARG A 417 30.79 -14.32 0.84
N GLU A 418 30.41 -15.23 1.71
CA GLU A 418 30.81 -15.18 3.12
C GLU A 418 32.26 -15.66 3.29
N ASP A 419 33.08 -14.90 4.02
CA ASP A 419 34.42 -15.34 4.40
C ASP A 419 34.37 -16.27 5.60
N LEU A 420 34.15 -17.55 5.34
CA LEU A 420 34.10 -18.60 6.36
C LEU A 420 35.44 -18.81 7.11
N ARG A 421 36.53 -18.17 6.67
CA ARG A 421 37.82 -18.23 7.37
C ARG A 421 37.91 -17.21 8.51
N ALA A 422 37.07 -16.18 8.49
CA ALA A 422 37.00 -15.22 9.56
C ALA A 422 36.41 -15.89 10.81
N ALA A 423 37.09 -15.76 11.95
CA ALA A 423 36.60 -16.22 13.26
C ALA A 423 35.56 -15.24 13.84
N ALA A 424 34.59 -14.83 13.02
CA ALA A 424 33.48 -13.97 13.40
C ALA A 424 32.18 -14.78 13.37
N SER A 425 31.32 -14.59 14.36
CA SER A 425 29.96 -15.13 14.45
C SER A 425 29.14 -14.79 13.20
N THR A 426 29.26 -13.55 12.72
CA THR A 426 28.73 -13.10 11.42
C THR A 426 29.89 -12.95 10.43
N PRO A 427 30.05 -13.87 9.45
CA PRO A 427 31.15 -13.81 8.51
C PRO A 427 31.09 -12.52 7.65
N PRO A 428 32.24 -11.84 7.44
CA PRO A 428 32.28 -10.67 6.57
C PRO A 428 32.04 -11.09 5.12
N LEU A 429 31.52 -10.14 4.33
CA LEU A 429 31.21 -10.38 2.92
C LEU A 429 32.37 -9.95 2.04
N LEU A 430 32.77 -10.84 1.14
CA LEU A 430 33.74 -10.58 0.08
C LEU A 430 33.00 -10.45 -1.25
N ALA A 431 33.38 -9.46 -2.06
CA ALA A 431 32.88 -9.35 -3.42
C ALA A 431 33.33 -10.56 -4.25
N ASP A 432 32.39 -11.25 -4.89
CA ASP A 432 32.68 -12.32 -5.85
C ASP A 432 32.67 -11.73 -7.26
N TRP A 433 31.55 -11.13 -7.66
CA TRP A 433 31.41 -10.41 -8.93
C TRP A 433 30.25 -9.42 -8.88
N GLU A 434 30.29 -8.44 -9.79
CA GLU A 434 29.23 -7.45 -9.97
C GLU A 434 29.00 -7.19 -11.47
N ILE A 435 27.77 -6.88 -11.84
CA ILE A 435 27.40 -6.57 -13.23
C ILE A 435 26.41 -5.40 -13.27
N GLU A 436 26.71 -4.40 -14.09
CA GLU A 436 25.84 -3.25 -14.31
C GLU A 436 24.54 -3.66 -15.03
N LEU A 437 23.43 -3.00 -14.68
CA LEU A 437 22.15 -3.25 -15.33
C LEU A 437 22.19 -2.82 -16.80
N PRO A 438 22.03 -3.73 -17.77
CA PRO A 438 22.28 -3.44 -19.18
C PRO A 438 21.45 -2.30 -19.78
N ARG A 439 20.25 -2.02 -19.25
CA ARG A 439 19.34 -0.95 -19.70
C ARG A 439 18.94 -0.01 -18.57
N GLY A 440 19.71 0.00 -17.47
CA GLY A 440 19.37 0.73 -16.26
C GLY A 440 18.22 0.09 -15.45
N PRO A 441 17.70 0.76 -14.41
CA PRO A 441 16.70 0.18 -13.51
C PRO A 441 15.27 0.25 -14.06
N GLN A 442 15.01 1.10 -15.05
CA GLN A 442 13.67 1.30 -15.58
C GLN A 442 13.21 0.03 -16.29
N HIS A 443 11.97 -0.39 -16.02
CA HIS A 443 11.34 -1.55 -16.67
C HIS A 443 11.99 -2.91 -16.36
N LEU A 444 12.94 -2.99 -15.44
CA LEU A 444 13.46 -4.29 -14.99
C LEU A 444 12.34 -5.08 -14.30
N GLN A 445 12.05 -6.28 -14.82
CA GLN A 445 11.02 -7.19 -14.27
C GLN A 445 11.66 -8.26 -13.40
N SER A 446 12.73 -8.87 -13.90
CA SER A 446 13.45 -9.93 -13.20
C SER A 446 14.90 -10.01 -13.64
N VAL A 447 15.70 -10.61 -12.77
CA VAL A 447 17.07 -11.05 -12.97
C VAL A 447 17.10 -12.54 -12.67
N THR A 448 17.65 -13.32 -13.59
CA THR A 448 17.76 -14.76 -13.46
C THR A 448 19.23 -15.15 -13.43
N VAL A 449 19.67 -15.86 -12.39
CA VAL A 449 21.08 -16.24 -12.19
C VAL A 449 21.20 -17.76 -12.16
N ALA A 450 22.10 -18.30 -12.98
CA ALA A 450 22.46 -19.72 -12.99
C ALA A 450 23.95 -19.91 -12.68
N GLN A 451 24.25 -20.83 -11.77
CA GLN A 451 25.63 -21.25 -11.49
C GLN A 451 26.04 -22.35 -12.47
N LEU A 452 27.09 -22.10 -13.26
CA LEU A 452 27.71 -23.10 -14.12
C LEU A 452 28.91 -23.75 -13.43
N MET A 453 29.38 -24.88 -13.96
CA MET A 453 30.61 -25.54 -13.50
C MET A 453 31.85 -24.63 -13.54
N ASN A 454 31.88 -23.68 -14.48
CA ASN A 454 33.03 -22.81 -14.74
C ASN A 454 32.68 -21.31 -14.68
N GLY A 455 31.55 -20.92 -14.08
CA GLY A 455 31.17 -19.52 -14.01
C GLY A 455 29.70 -19.31 -13.67
N TRP A 456 29.15 -18.19 -14.15
CA TRP A 456 27.78 -17.77 -13.90
C TRP A 456 27.15 -17.27 -15.19
N LEU A 457 25.86 -17.50 -15.35
CA LEU A 457 25.04 -16.84 -16.35
C LEU A 457 24.00 -15.98 -15.66
N THR A 458 23.77 -14.79 -16.21
CA THR A 458 22.76 -13.86 -15.71
C THR A 458 21.94 -13.36 -16.88
N SER A 459 20.61 -13.49 -16.77
CA SER A 459 19.64 -12.94 -17.69
C SER A 459 18.92 -11.76 -17.03
N PHE A 460 18.66 -10.71 -17.82
CA PHE A 460 17.91 -9.54 -17.37
C PHE A 460 16.68 -9.37 -18.25
N VAL A 461 15.50 -9.44 -17.64
CA VAL A 461 14.22 -9.29 -18.35
C VAL A 461 13.69 -7.88 -18.15
N TYR A 462 13.47 -7.18 -19.26
CA TYR A 462 12.88 -5.84 -19.28
C TYR A 462 11.49 -5.89 -19.89
N GLY A 463 10.53 -5.25 -19.23
CA GLY A 463 9.13 -5.25 -19.63
C GLY A 463 8.45 -3.91 -19.36
N ASN A 464 7.55 -3.51 -20.25
CA ASN A 464 6.91 -2.19 -20.21
C ASN A 464 5.85 -2.02 -19.09
N GLY A 465 5.81 -2.89 -18.07
CA GLY A 465 4.99 -2.74 -16.83
C GLY A 465 3.46 -2.72 -17.01
N MET A 466 2.95 -2.72 -18.24
CA MET A 466 1.56 -2.32 -18.52
C MET A 466 0.46 -3.31 -18.13
N ARG A 467 0.77 -4.45 -17.49
CA ARG A 467 -0.19 -5.58 -17.41
C ARG A 467 -0.62 -6.07 -16.03
N GLN A 468 -0.04 -5.59 -14.94
CA GLN A 468 -0.49 -5.98 -13.59
C GLN A 468 -1.95 -5.54 -13.32
N ILE A 469 -2.74 -6.39 -12.69
CA ILE A 469 -4.14 -6.09 -12.31
C ILE A 469 -4.12 -5.29 -11.00
N GLY A 470 -4.70 -4.09 -10.98
CA GLY A 470 -5.00 -3.37 -9.74
C GLY A 470 -4.63 -1.89 -9.72
N LEU A 471 -4.93 -1.22 -8.59
CA LEU A 471 -4.64 0.20 -8.36
C LEU A 471 -3.15 0.47 -8.06
N SER A 472 -2.32 -0.57 -7.91
CA SER A 472 -0.88 -0.51 -7.61
C SER A 472 -0.03 0.05 -8.76
N GLN A 473 -0.58 0.24 -9.96
CA GLN A 473 0.17 0.61 -11.17
C GLN A 473 0.39 2.11 -11.36
N PHE A 474 -0.30 3.00 -10.62
CA PHE A 474 -0.06 4.44 -10.76
C PHE A 474 1.36 4.85 -10.33
N SER A 475 2.05 4.00 -9.55
CA SER A 475 3.47 4.20 -9.18
C SER A 475 4.44 4.03 -10.34
N GLU A 476 4.04 3.37 -11.44
CA GLU A 476 4.89 3.17 -12.62
C GLU A 476 4.76 4.31 -13.63
N VAL A 477 3.66 5.07 -13.57
CA VAL A 477 3.43 6.24 -14.43
C VAL A 477 4.02 7.51 -13.81
N VAL A 478 4.10 7.57 -12.48
CA VAL A 478 4.72 8.67 -11.74
C VAL A 478 5.69 8.05 -10.74
N SER A 479 6.99 8.10 -11.04
CA SER A 479 8.02 7.78 -10.06
C SER A 479 7.74 8.62 -8.80
N PRO A 480 7.49 8.00 -7.63
CA PRO A 480 7.22 8.77 -6.43
C PRO A 480 8.41 9.68 -6.16
N TRP A 481 8.13 10.97 -5.95
CA TRP A 481 9.11 11.97 -5.54
C TRP A 481 9.77 11.48 -4.24
N GLN A 482 10.94 10.84 -4.36
CA GLN A 482 11.72 10.30 -3.23
C GLN A 482 12.64 11.36 -2.58
N GLN A 483 12.46 12.63 -2.95
CA GLN A 483 13.17 13.76 -2.36
C GLN A 483 12.26 14.55 -1.42
N VAL A 484 11.87 13.96 -0.28
CA VAL A 484 11.58 14.73 0.93
C VAL A 484 12.09 13.97 2.14
#